data_AF-A0A6C0AIH2-F1
#
_entry.id   AF-A0A6C0AIH2-F1
#
_cell.length_a   1.000
_cell.length_b   1.000
_cell.length_c   1.000
_cell.angle_alpha   90.00
_cell.angle_beta   90.00
_cell.angle_gamma   90.00
#
_symmetry.space_group_name_H-M   'P 1'
#
loop_
_entity.id
_entity.type
_entity.pdbx_description
1 polymer ?
#
loop_
_entity_poly.entity_id
_entity_poly.type
_entity_poly.pdbx_seq_one_letter_code
_entity_poly.pdbx_strand_id
1 'polypeptide(L)'
;MYVHAMSEYLGTCLLIGAIAFTTNPLFVVAAFAVGIALAHRVSGAHFNPAVTLWAYLSGKVGLNRALAHTVAQLAAAATVWILHYMIKV
;
A
#
# COMPACT_ATOMS: atom_id res chain seq x y z
N MET A 1 -7.44 -3.28 -14.62
CA MET A 1 -7.56 -3.90 -13.28
C MET A 1 -6.19 -4.22 -12.69
N TYR A 2 -5.35 -5.01 -13.38
CA TYR A 2 -4.03 -5.44 -12.90
C TYR A 2 -3.06 -4.31 -12.55
N VAL A 3 -2.99 -3.24 -13.36
CA VAL A 3 -2.07 -2.11 -13.12
C VAL A 3 -2.39 -1.39 -11.81
N HIS A 4 -3.67 -1.23 -11.46
CA HIS A 4 -4.04 -0.56 -10.21
C HIS A 4 -3.69 -1.42 -8.99
N ALA A 5 -3.96 -2.73 -9.05
CA ALA A 5 -3.61 -3.65 -7.97
C ALA A 5 -2.09 -3.75 -7.78
N MET A 6 -1.32 -3.79 -8.87
CA MET A 6 0.14 -3.76 -8.82
C MET A 6 0.66 -2.46 -8.17
N SER A 7 0.07 -1.32 -8.54
CA SER A 7 0.40 -0.03 -7.93
C SER A 7 0.13 -0.01 -6.42
N GLU A 8 -1.01 -0.54 -5.98
CA GLU A 8 -1.34 -0.68 -4.55
C GLU A 8 -0.39 -1.63 -3.82
N TYR A 9 -0.02 -2.75 -4.43
CA TYR A 9 0.95 -3.69 -3.88
C TYR A 9 2.31 -3.02 -3.67
N LEU A 10 2.88 -2.40 -4.71
CA LEU A 10 4.21 -1.78 -4.63
C LEU A 10 4.25 -0.61 -3.64
N GLY A 11 3.23 0.25 -3.63
CA GLY A 11 3.18 1.36 -2.68
C GLY A 11 2.97 0.90 -1.24
N THR A 12 2.21 -0.17 -1.01
CA THR A 12 2.07 -0.78 0.32
C THR A 12 3.37 -1.45 0.77
N CYS A 13 4.12 -2.10 -0.15
CA CYS A 13 5.46 -2.63 0.14
C CYS A 13 6.42 -1.50 0.56
N LEU A 14 6.39 -0.36 -0.12
CA LEU A 14 7.20 0.81 0.24
C LEU A 14 6.85 1.33 1.64
N LEU A 15 5.56 1.48 1.93
CA LEU A 15 5.07 1.95 3.23
C LEU A 15 5.46 1.01 4.37
N ILE A 16 5.11 -0.29 4.26
CA ILE A 16 5.38 -1.27 5.31
C ILE A 16 6.87 -1.55 5.41
N GLY A 17 7.62 -1.52 4.30
CA GLY A 17 9.07 -1.62 4.31
C GLY A 17 9.72 -0.51 5.12
N ALA A 18 9.27 0.75 4.96
CA ALA A 18 9.77 1.85 5.77
C ALA A 18 9.48 1.65 7.26
N ILE A 19 8.31 1.10 7.62
CA ILE A 19 7.96 0.75 9.00
C ILE A 19 8.89 -0.35 9.54
N ALA A 20 9.06 -1.44 8.77
CA ALA A 20 9.78 -2.62 9.20
C ALA A 20 11.30 -2.40 9.37
N PHE A 21 11.90 -1.50 8.58
CA PHE A 21 13.37 -1.43 8.48
C PHE A 21 14.01 -0.13 8.98
N THR A 22 13.24 0.88 9.36
CA THR A 22 13.84 2.20 9.64
C THR A 22 13.67 2.72 11.06
N THR A 23 12.68 2.24 11.82
CA THR A 23 12.25 2.75 13.16
C THR A 23 12.01 4.27 13.28
N ASN A 24 12.36 5.07 12.27
CA ASN A 24 12.27 6.51 12.24
C ASN A 24 10.94 6.95 11.60
N PRO A 25 10.06 7.64 12.33
CA PRO A 25 8.76 8.08 11.82
C PRO A 25 8.83 8.96 10.57
N LEU A 26 9.89 9.77 10.42
CA LEU A 26 10.05 10.65 9.26
C LEU A 26 10.21 9.86 7.96
N PHE A 27 10.90 8.72 8.00
CA PHE A 27 11.07 7.87 6.81
C PHE A 27 9.78 7.15 6.43
N VAL A 28 8.96 6.76 7.40
CA VAL A 28 7.62 6.19 7.13
C VAL A 28 6.74 7.23 6.42
N VAL A 29 6.71 8.46 6.93
CA VAL A 29 5.93 9.55 6.33
C VAL A 29 6.44 9.90 4.93
N ALA A 30 7.77 10.00 4.75
CA ALA A 30 8.37 10.28 3.46
C ALA A 30 8.06 9.17 2.43
N ALA A 31 8.18 7.91 2.83
CA ALA A 31 7.84 6.77 1.99
C ALA A 31 6.37 6.80 1.54
N PHE A 32 5.45 7.13 2.46
CA PHE A 32 4.04 7.26 2.12
C PHE A 32 3.78 8.42 1.15
N ALA A 33 4.36 9.59 1.42
CA ALA A 33 4.21 10.76 0.57
C ALA A 33 4.74 10.53 -0.86
N VAL A 34 5.92 9.93 -0.98
CA VAL A 34 6.53 9.55 -2.27
C VAL A 34 5.65 8.54 -2.99
N GLY A 35 5.19 7.49 -2.29
CA GLY A 35 4.28 6.49 -2.87
C GLY A 35 3.02 7.13 -3.45
N ILE A 36 2.40 8.04 -2.70
CA ILE A 36 1.21 8.77 -3.16
C ILE A 36 1.54 9.62 -4.39
N ALA A 37 2.62 10.38 -4.37
CA ALA A 37 3.02 11.24 -5.48
C ALA A 37 3.20 10.46 -6.80
N LEU A 38 3.75 9.24 -6.71
CA LEU A 38 3.98 8.38 -7.87
C LEU A 38 2.71 7.68 -8.37
N ALA A 39 1.86 7.22 -7.45
CA ALA A 39 0.78 6.27 -7.76
C ALA A 39 -0.62 6.88 -7.78
N HIS A 40 -0.82 8.11 -7.28
CA HIS A 40 -2.15 8.67 -7.09
C HIS A 40 -3.00 8.66 -8.37
N ARG A 41 -2.41 9.08 -9.50
CA ARG A 41 -3.08 9.07 -10.82
C ARG A 41 -3.29 7.67 -11.41
N VAL A 42 -2.60 6.66 -10.86
CA VAL A 42 -2.71 5.27 -11.29
C VAL A 42 -3.82 4.58 -10.50
N SER A 43 -3.66 4.37 -9.19
CA SER A 43 -4.58 3.55 -8.38
C SER A 43 -5.47 4.34 -7.41
N GLY A 44 -5.20 5.64 -7.23
CA GLY A 44 -5.71 6.41 -6.09
C GLY A 44 -4.75 6.41 -4.89
N ALA A 45 -3.74 5.54 -4.90
CA ALA A 45 -2.70 5.39 -3.88
C ALA A 45 -3.26 5.24 -2.46
N HIS A 46 -4.14 4.27 -2.25
CA HIS A 46 -4.76 4.07 -0.94
C HIS A 46 -3.75 3.47 0.06
N PHE A 47 -3.03 2.44 -0.38
CA PHE A 47 -2.03 1.66 0.37
C PHE A 47 -2.47 1.19 1.76
N ASN A 48 -3.79 1.10 1.95
CA ASN A 48 -4.41 0.82 3.23
C ASN A 48 -5.84 0.32 3.02
N PRO A 49 -6.21 -0.87 3.53
CA PRO A 49 -7.56 -1.41 3.41
C PRO A 49 -8.65 -0.52 4.00
N ALA A 50 -8.38 0.21 5.09
CA ALA A 50 -9.33 1.14 5.69
C ALA A 50 -9.60 2.35 4.78
N VAL A 51 -8.55 2.88 4.13
CA VAL A 51 -8.70 3.95 3.13
C VAL A 51 -9.48 3.45 1.91
N THR A 52 -9.19 2.23 1.45
CA THR A 52 -9.94 1.59 0.37
C THR A 52 -11.42 1.39 0.72
N LEU A 53 -11.71 0.91 1.94
CA LEU A 53 -13.08 0.74 2.40
C LEU A 53 -13.82 2.08 2.47
N TRP A 54 -13.20 3.11 3.05
CA TRP A 54 -13.76 4.45 3.07
C TRP A 54 -14.04 4.98 1.65
N ALA A 55 -13.09 4.80 0.73
CA ALA A 55 -13.25 5.23 -0.65
C ALA A 55 -14.40 4.50 -1.35
N TYR A 56 -14.57 3.19 -1.10
CA TYR A 56 -15.69 2.41 -1.62
C TYR A 56 -17.03 2.91 -1.08
N LEU A 57 -17.15 3.04 0.24
CA LEU A 57 -18.37 3.55 0.89
C LEU A 57 -18.70 4.99 0.47
N SER A 58 -17.67 5.78 0.11
CA SER A 58 -17.81 7.13 -0.43
C SER A 58 -18.13 7.19 -1.93
N GLY A 59 -18.30 6.05 -2.60
CA GLY A 59 -18.56 5.99 -4.05
C GLY A 59 -17.38 6.40 -4.94
N LYS A 60 -16.16 6.50 -4.39
CA LYS A 60 -14.95 6.92 -5.12
C LYS A 60 -14.29 5.78 -5.89
N VAL A 61 -14.56 4.53 -5.50
CA VAL A 61 -14.05 3.33 -6.17
C VAL A 61 -15.14 2.26 -6.21
N GLY A 62 -15.23 1.51 -7.31
CA GLY A 62 -16.17 0.40 -7.43
C GLY A 62 -15.72 -0.85 -6.65
N LEU A 63 -16.67 -1.72 -6.27
CA LEU A 63 -16.43 -2.90 -5.43
C LEU A 63 -15.28 -3.79 -5.94
N ASN A 64 -15.26 -4.14 -7.22
CA ASN A 64 -14.22 -5.00 -7.79
C ASN A 64 -12.82 -4.41 -7.64
N ARG A 65 -12.69 -3.08 -7.80
CA ARG A 65 -11.41 -2.40 -7.62
C ARG A 65 -11.06 -2.28 -6.13
N ALA A 66 -12.03 -2.04 -5.26
CA ALA A 66 -11.81 -2.04 -3.82
C ALA A 66 -11.29 -3.39 -3.32
N LEU A 67 -11.90 -4.50 -3.76
CA LEU A 67 -11.44 -5.85 -3.43
C LEU A 67 -10.02 -6.12 -3.95
N ALA A 68 -9.73 -5.76 -5.20
CA ALA A 68 -8.40 -5.93 -5.78
C ALA A 68 -7.33 -5.13 -5.03
N HIS A 69 -7.62 -3.89 -4.64
CA HIS A 69 -6.74 -3.05 -3.82
C HIS A 69 -6.46 -3.68 -2.47
N THR A 70 -7.51 -4.11 -1.76
CA THR A 70 -7.37 -4.74 -0.44
C THR A 70 -6.53 -6.02 -0.52
N VAL A 71 -6.78 -6.89 -1.50
CA VAL A 71 -5.97 -8.11 -1.69
C VAL A 71 -4.51 -7.77 -1.98
N ALA A 72 -4.25 -6.79 -2.84
CA ALA A 72 -2.89 -6.34 -3.15
C ALA A 72 -2.17 -5.76 -1.91
N GLN A 73 -2.87 -4.95 -1.11
CA GLN A 73 -2.33 -4.35 0.12
C GLN A 73 -1.99 -5.43 1.16
N LEU A 74 -2.86 -6.42 1.35
CA LEU A 74 -2.60 -7.54 2.28
C LEU A 74 -1.46 -8.45 1.79
N ALA A 75 -1.37 -8.71 0.48
CA ALA A 75 -0.27 -9.47 -0.10
C ALA A 75 1.09 -8.75 0.06
N ALA A 76 1.10 -7.41 -0.07
CA ALA A 76 2.28 -6.60 0.19
C ALA A 76 2.73 -6.69 1.65
N ALA A 77 1.78 -6.61 2.60
CA ALA A 77 2.08 -6.80 4.03
C ALA A 77 2.71 -8.17 4.30
N ALA A 78 2.16 -9.25 3.74
CA ALA A 78 2.73 -10.59 3.86
C ALA A 78 4.14 -10.69 3.24
N THR A 79 4.36 -10.04 2.09
CA THR A 79 5.67 -10.00 1.43
C THR A 79 6.71 -9.33 2.31
N VAL A 80 6.41 -8.13 2.84
CA VAL A 80 7.35 -7.40 3.69
C VAL A 80 7.60 -8.15 5.00
N TRP A 81 6.59 -8.79 5.59
CA TRP A 81 6.78 -9.65 6.75
C TRP A 81 7.79 -10.78 6.50
N ILE A 82 7.66 -11.50 5.37
CA ILE A 82 8.62 -12.55 4.99
C ILE A 82 10.03 -11.97 4.83
N LEU A 83 10.17 -10.85 4.12
CA LEU A 83 11.46 -10.21 3.91
C LEU A 83 12.09 -9.74 5.23
N HIS A 84 11.32 -9.13 6.12
CA HIS A 84 11.79 -8.69 7.43
C HIS A 84 12.18 -9.87 8.32
N TYR A 85 11.49 -11.01 8.22
CA TYR A 85 11.89 -12.23 8.93
C TYR A 85 13.23 -12.80 8.42
N MET A 86 13.51 -12.69 7.12
CA MET A 86 14.75 -13.16 6.50
C MET A 86 15.96 -12.24 6.79
N ILE A 87 15.72 -10.94 6.93
CA ILE A 87 16.76 -9.94 7.14
C ILE A 87 16.71 -9.48 8.60
N LYS A 88 17.68 -9.92 9.40
CA LYS A 88 17.81 -9.48 10.80
C LYS A 88 18.38 -8.05 10.82
N VAL A 89 17.51 -7.08 11.07
CA VAL A 89 17.85 -5.66 11.26
C VAL A 89 17.41 -5.22 12.64
#